data_AF-A0A495V4K4-F1
#
_entry.id   AF-A0A495V4K4-F1
#
_cell.length_a   1.000
_cell.length_b   1.000
_cell.length_c   1.000
_cell.angle_alpha   90.00
_cell.angle_beta   90.00
_cell.angle_gamma   90.00
#
_symmetry.space_group_name_H-M   'P 1'
#
loop_
_entity.id
_entity.type
_entity.pdbx_description
1 polymer ?
#
loop_
_entity_poly.entity_id
_entity_poly.type
_entity_poly.pdbx_seq_one_letter_code
_entity_poly.pdbx_strand_id
1 'polypeptide(L)'
;MARKKLLNKLARFFDADRAAQRKEIDSILKVTKKLKIKERELREKLTKTPAGEEHDEIAGKLDVIEAQRNKALKLIQELRAGPKKDSA
;
A
#
# COMPACT_ATOMS: atom_id res chain seq x y z
N MET A 1 35.56 19.42 -15.37
CA MET A 1 34.22 19.18 -15.98
C MET A 1 33.63 17.80 -15.65
N ALA A 2 34.38 16.71 -15.71
CA ALA A 2 33.87 15.34 -15.49
C ALA A 2 33.18 15.14 -14.13
N ARG A 3 33.71 15.68 -13.03
CA ARG A 3 33.13 15.55 -11.68
C ARG A 3 31.74 16.20 -11.56
N LYS A 4 31.56 17.41 -12.13
CA LYS A 4 30.24 18.09 -12.20
C LYS A 4 29.23 17.28 -13.03
N LYS A 5 29.67 16.71 -14.16
CA LYS A 5 28.83 15.84 -15.01
C LYS A 5 28.39 14.57 -14.27
N LEU A 6 29.27 13.97 -13.48
CA LEU A 6 28.96 12.80 -12.65
C LEU A 6 27.95 13.14 -11.54
N LEU A 7 28.17 14.23 -10.80
CA LEU A 7 27.24 14.69 -9.77
C LEU A 7 25.84 14.96 -10.35
N ASN A 8 25.76 15.60 -11.52
CA ASN A 8 24.48 15.84 -12.19
C ASN A 8 23.78 14.53 -12.61
N LYS A 9 24.52 13.51 -13.05
CA LYS A 9 23.95 12.20 -13.37
C LYS A 9 23.41 11.51 -12.11
N LEU A 10 24.14 11.55 -11.01
CA LEU A 10 23.70 10.99 -9.72
C LEU A 10 22.45 11.70 -9.21
N ALA A 11 22.41 13.03 -9.25
CA ALA A 11 21.24 13.80 -8.86
C ALA A 11 19.98 13.38 -9.65
N ARG A 12 20.11 13.30 -10.99
CA ARG A 12 19.02 12.84 -11.86
C ARG A 12 18.58 11.41 -11.56
N PHE A 13 19.52 10.52 -11.25
CA PHE A 13 19.22 9.14 -10.87
C PHE A 13 18.40 9.09 -9.57
N PHE A 14 18.82 9.80 -8.53
CA PHE A 14 18.09 9.87 -7.27
C PHE A 14 16.72 10.57 -7.40
N ASP A 15 16.60 11.57 -8.28
CA ASP A 15 15.31 12.19 -8.59
C ASP A 15 14.34 11.22 -9.27
N ALA A 16 14.83 10.44 -10.23
CA ALA A 16 14.04 9.43 -10.92
C ALA A 16 13.57 8.32 -9.97
N ASP A 17 14.45 7.87 -9.07
CA ASP A 17 14.12 6.88 -8.03
C ASP A 17 13.04 7.39 -7.07
N ARG A 18 13.18 8.64 -6.58
CA ARG A 18 12.14 9.29 -5.75
C ARG A 18 10.82 9.43 -6.49
N ALA A 19 10.83 9.78 -7.78
CA ALA A 19 9.62 9.90 -8.58
C ALA A 19 8.93 8.54 -8.77
N ALA A 20 9.69 7.45 -8.94
CA ALA A 20 9.17 6.10 -9.03
C ALA A 20 8.52 5.67 -7.70
N GLN A 21 9.20 5.86 -6.57
CA GLN A 21 8.66 5.54 -5.24
C GLN A 21 7.35 6.30 -4.95
N ARG A 22 7.26 7.58 -5.32
CA ARG A 22 6.02 8.36 -5.17
C ARG A 22 4.88 7.77 -5.98
N LYS A 23 5.13 7.40 -7.25
CA LYS A 23 4.11 6.78 -8.11
C LYS A 23 3.64 5.44 -7.54
N GLU A 24 4.56 4.66 -6.98
CA GLU A 24 4.23 3.39 -6.33
C GLU A 24 3.33 3.61 -5.10
N ILE A 25 3.72 4.52 -4.20
CA ILE A 25 2.91 4.90 -3.03
C ILE A 25 1.51 5.36 -3.46
N ASP A 26 1.41 6.22 -4.48
CA ASP A 26 0.12 6.70 -4.98
C ASP A 26 -0.75 5.56 -5.53
N SER A 27 -0.14 4.58 -6.21
CA SER A 27 -0.85 3.41 -6.72
C SER A 27 -1.40 2.55 -5.56
N ILE A 28 -0.60 2.32 -4.51
CA ILE A 28 -1.00 1.54 -3.33
C ILE A 28 -2.11 2.27 -2.56
N LEU A 29 -2.02 3.60 -2.42
CA LEU A 29 -3.07 4.41 -1.80
C LEU A 29 -4.40 4.31 -2.55
N LYS A 30 -4.39 4.29 -3.88
CA LYS A 30 -5.61 4.11 -4.70
C LYS A 30 -6.26 2.75 -4.42
N VAL A 31 -5.48 1.67 -4.37
CA VAL A 31 -6.00 0.33 -4.04
C VAL A 31 -6.52 0.29 -2.60
N THR A 32 -5.78 0.86 -1.65
CA THR A 32 -6.16 0.91 -0.23
C THR A 32 -7.49 1.65 -0.01
N LYS A 33 -7.73 2.75 -0.75
CA LYS A 33 -9.03 3.45 -0.73
C LYS A 33 -10.17 2.57 -1.20
N LYS A 34 -9.99 1.82 -2.30
CA LYS A 34 -10.99 0.87 -2.82
C LYS A 34 -11.28 -0.24 -1.81
N LEU A 35 -10.25 -0.80 -1.18
CA LEU A 35 -10.39 -1.81 -0.14
C LEU A 35 -11.16 -1.27 1.08
N LYS A 36 -10.91 -0.03 1.51
CA LYS A 36 -11.63 0.60 2.61
C LYS A 36 -13.13 0.76 2.31
N ILE A 37 -13.48 1.13 1.07
CA ILE A 37 -14.89 1.23 0.65
C ILE A 37 -15.54 -0.16 0.70
N LYS A 38 -14.90 -1.16 0.11
CA LYS A 38 -15.41 -2.54 0.08
C LYS A 38 -15.56 -3.14 1.47
N GLU A 39 -14.63 -2.87 2.38
CA GLU A 39 -14.73 -3.29 3.77
C GLU A 39 -15.96 -2.68 4.44
N ARG A 40 -16.20 -1.37 4.25
CA ARG A 40 -17.38 -0.71 4.81
C ARG A 40 -18.66 -1.34 4.28
N GLU A 41 -18.75 -1.57 2.97
CA GLU A 41 -19.91 -2.22 2.34
C GLU A 41 -20.15 -3.62 2.90
N LEU A 42 -19.10 -4.42 3.06
CA LEU A 42 -19.21 -5.78 3.62
C LEU A 42 -19.57 -5.76 5.11
N ARG A 43 -19.05 -4.82 5.90
CA ARG A 43 -19.46 -4.64 7.31
C ARG A 43 -20.94 -4.29 7.40
N GLU A 44 -21.39 -3.33 6.59
CA GLU A 44 -22.81 -2.95 6.53
C GLU A 44 -23.69 -4.12 6.06
N LYS A 45 -23.20 -4.94 5.12
CA LYS A 45 -23.90 -6.16 4.69
C LYS A 45 -23.96 -7.19 5.83
N LEU A 46 -22.85 -7.47 6.49
CA LEU A 46 -22.75 -8.44 7.57
C LEU A 46 -23.73 -8.12 8.71
N THR A 47 -23.89 -6.85 9.09
CA THR A 47 -24.84 -6.44 10.14
C THR A 47 -26.31 -6.74 9.81
N LYS A 48 -26.63 -6.95 8.53
CA LYS A 48 -27.99 -7.25 8.05
C LYS A 48 -28.17 -8.73 7.70
N THR A 49 -27.09 -9.50 7.63
CA THR A 49 -27.11 -10.92 7.28
C THR A 49 -27.23 -11.74 8.57
N PRO A 50 -28.28 -12.56 8.74
CA PRO A 50 -28.38 -13.46 9.90
C PRO A 50 -27.28 -14.52 9.86
N ALA A 51 -26.98 -15.10 11.02
CA ALA A 51 -25.97 -16.16 11.14
C ALA A 51 -26.29 -17.33 10.20
N GLY A 52 -25.27 -17.80 9.48
CA GLY A 52 -25.38 -18.84 8.46
C GLY A 52 -24.24 -18.74 7.46
N GLU A 53 -24.29 -19.57 6.43
CA GLU A 53 -23.22 -19.69 5.42
C GLU A 53 -22.89 -18.34 4.75
N GLU A 54 -23.90 -17.55 4.38
CA GLU A 54 -23.67 -16.23 3.79
C GLU A 54 -22.98 -15.26 4.77
N HIS A 55 -23.32 -15.31 6.06
CA HIS A 55 -22.68 -14.49 7.09
C HIS A 55 -21.19 -14.86 7.21
N ASP A 56 -20.88 -16.15 7.27
CA ASP A 56 -19.52 -16.66 7.41
C ASP A 56 -18.67 -16.35 6.16
N GLU A 57 -19.27 -16.43 4.97
CA GLU A 57 -18.62 -15.98 3.75
C GLU A 57 -18.27 -14.49 3.76
N ILE A 58 -19.19 -13.64 4.22
CA ILE A 58 -18.96 -12.20 4.30
C ILE A 58 -17.87 -11.90 5.34
N ALA A 59 -17.90 -12.58 6.48
CA ALA A 59 -16.87 -12.48 7.51
C ALA A 59 -15.49 -12.89 6.99
N GLY A 60 -15.37 -14.04 6.31
CA GLY A 60 -14.11 -14.46 5.70
C GLY A 60 -13.59 -13.49 4.63
N LYS A 61 -14.49 -12.89 3.83
CA LYS A 61 -14.12 -11.83 2.87
C LYS A 61 -13.61 -10.56 3.58
N LEU A 62 -14.18 -10.21 4.73
CA LEU A 62 -13.72 -9.09 5.55
C LEU A 62 -12.31 -9.33 6.09
N ASP A 63 -12.03 -10.52 6.63
CA ASP A 63 -10.70 -10.86 7.16
C ASP A 63 -9.60 -10.70 6.11
N VAL A 64 -9.85 -11.19 4.89
CA VAL A 64 -8.92 -11.05 3.76
C VAL A 64 -8.69 -9.58 3.42
N ILE A 65 -9.74 -8.76 3.38
CA ILE A 65 -9.62 -7.33 3.06
C ILE A 65 -8.86 -6.58 4.15
N GLU A 66 -9.11 -6.87 5.42
CA GLU A 66 -8.40 -6.26 6.54
C GLU A 66 -6.90 -6.63 6.49
N ALA A 67 -6.58 -7.91 6.25
CA ALA A 67 -5.20 -8.37 6.09
C ALA A 67 -4.50 -7.65 4.91
N GLN A 68 -5.18 -7.51 3.76
CA GLN A 68 -4.67 -6.80 2.60
C GLN A 68 -4.43 -5.31 2.88
N ARG A 69 -5.37 -4.63 3.56
CA ARG A 69 -5.21 -3.22 3.94
C ARG A 69 -4.03 -3.02 4.88
N ASN A 70 -3.89 -3.88 5.89
CA ASN A 70 -2.77 -3.81 6.83
C ASN A 70 -1.43 -4.02 6.12
N LYS A 71 -1.37 -4.96 5.17
CA LYS A 71 -0.18 -5.18 4.33
C LYS A 71 0.15 -3.96 3.47
N ALA A 72 -0.85 -3.34 2.84
CA ALA A 72 -0.67 -2.15 2.02
C ALA A 72 -0.15 -0.95 2.84
N LEU A 73 -0.66 -0.76 4.06
CA LEU A 73 -0.19 0.28 4.97
C LEU A 73 1.28 0.07 5.41
N LYS A 74 1.66 -1.18 5.71
CA LYS A 74 3.05 -1.53 6.03
C LYS A 74 3.98 -1.21 4.85
N LEU A 75 3.59 -1.61 3.63
CA LEU A 75 4.37 -1.32 2.43
C LEU A 75 4.54 0.19 2.19
N ILE A 76 3.50 1.00 2.42
CA ILE A 76 3.61 2.46 2.34
C ILE A 76 4.60 3.01 3.38
N GLN A 77 4.59 2.48 4.61
CA GLN A 77 5.55 2.89 5.64
C GLN A 77 6.99 2.55 5.24
N GLU A 78 7.21 1.36 4.69
CA GLU A 78 8.52 0.92 4.20
C GLU A 78 9.02 1.80 3.05
N LEU A 79 8.17 2.08 2.05
CA LEU A 79 8.52 2.96 0.92
C LEU A 79 8.81 4.40 1.37
N ARG A 80 8.21 4.88 2.46
CA ARG A 80 8.48 6.21 3.03
C ARG A 80 9.74 6.26 3.88
N ALA A 81 10.06 5.17 4.57
CA ALA A 81 11.26 5.09 5.40
C ALA A 81 12.56 5.07 4.57
N GLY A 82 12.45 4.75 3.27
CA GLY A 82 13.60 4.53 2.39
C GLY A 82 14.24 3.16 2.64
N PRO A 83 15.33 2.81 1.93
CA PRO A 83 16.00 1.53 2.15
C PRO A 83 16.41 1.42 3.61
N LYS A 84 15.99 0.34 4.28
CA LYS A 84 16.53 -0.03 5.59
C LYS A 84 18.05 -0.04 5.44
N LYS A 85 18.75 0.69 6.30
CA LYS A 85 20.17 0.41 6.51
C LYS A 85 20.22 -1.02 7.02
N ASP A 86 20.59 -1.95 6.16
CA ASP A 86 21.08 -3.23 6.61
C ASP A 86 22.30 -2.91 7.48
N SER A 87 22.12 -3.06 8.79
CA SER A 87 23.22 -3.05 9.75
C SER A 87 24.09 -4.25 9.41
N ALA A 88 25.12 -4.02 8.60
CA ALA A 88 26.27 -4.91 8.49
C ALA A 88 27.12 -4.82 9.76
#